data_AF-A0A151I909-F1
#
_entry.id   AF-A0A151I909-F1
#
_cell.length_a   1.000
_cell.length_b   1.000
_cell.length_c   1.000
_cell.angle_alpha   90.00
_cell.angle_beta   90.00
_cell.angle_gamma   90.00
#
_symmetry.space_group_name_H-M   'P 1'
#
loop_
_entity.id
_entity.type
_entity.pdbx_description
1 polymer ?
#
loop_
_entity_poly.entity_id
_entity_poly.type
_entity_poly.pdbx_seq_one_letter_code
_entity_poly.pdbx_strand_id
1 'polypeptide(L)' 'MTGCVAENCTNSSKKGVKMCFFPSDPVRRAVWVANVRRQNWLPNKYSALCEVCNLC' A
#
# COMPACT_ATOMS: atom_id res chain seq x y z
N MET A 1 8.44 8.17 8.08
CA MET A 1 7.40 8.73 7.18
C MET A 1 6.97 7.61 6.26
N THR A 2 5.67 7.32 6.20
CA THR A 2 5.15 6.21 5.39
C THR A 2 4.61 6.77 4.08
N GLY A 3 5.08 6.23 2.96
CA GLY A 3 4.61 6.58 1.61
C GLY A 3 3.71 5.48 1.04
N CYS A 4 2.86 5.86 0.09
CA CYS A 4 2.09 4.89 -0.69
C CYS A 4 3.03 4.06 -1.58
N VAL A 5 2.83 2.74 -1.61
CA VAL A 5 3.65 1.83 -2.42
C VAL A 5 3.16 1.64 -3.86
N ALA A 6 1.96 2.15 -4.16
CA ALA A 6 1.39 2.11 -5.51
C ALA A 6 2.31 2.82 -6.50
N GLU A 7 2.43 2.27 -7.71
CA GLU A 7 3.23 2.86 -8.77
C GLU A 7 2.72 4.28 -9.11
N ASN A 8 3.66 5.22 -9.30
CA ASN A 8 3.38 6.63 -9.57
C ASN A 8 2.59 7.39 -8.48
N CYS A 9 2.39 6.82 -7.29
CA CYS A 9 1.77 7.53 -6.19
C CYS A 9 2.82 8.28 -5.36
N THR A 10 2.60 9.59 -5.15
CA THR A 10 3.45 10.42 -4.29
C THR A 10 2.78 10.78 -2.96
N ASN A 11 1.65 10.14 -2.63
CA ASN A 11 0.95 10.36 -1.37
C ASN A 11 1.75 9.75 -0.21
N SER A 12 1.75 10.45 0.92
CA SER A 12 2.45 10.03 2.13
C SER A 12 1.75 10.59 3.36
N SER A 13 2.06 9.99 4.51
CA SER A 13 1.54 10.45 5.80
C SER A 13 1.90 11.91 6.09
N LYS A 14 2.99 12.43 5.50
CA LYS A 14 3.40 13.84 5.61
C LYS A 14 2.40 14.80 4.95
N LYS A 15 1.74 14.35 3.89
CA LYS A 15 0.73 15.13 3.16
C LYS A 15 -0.64 15.08 3.85
N GLY A 16 -0.77 14.41 5.00
CA GLY A 16 -2.04 14.24 5.72
C GLY A 16 -2.95 13.16 5.16
N VAL A 17 -2.50 12.39 4.16
CA VAL A 17 -3.28 11.31 3.55
C VAL A 17 -3.25 10.06 4.42
N LYS A 18 -4.39 9.41 4.65
CA LYS A 18 -4.47 8.18 5.44
C LYS A 18 -3.68 7.07 4.72
N MET A 19 -2.81 6.41 5.48
CA MET A 19 -2.00 5.29 5.01
C MET A 19 -2.49 4.00 5.66
N CYS A 20 -2.72 2.99 4.84
CA CYS A 20 -3.26 1.71 5.26
C CYS A 20 -2.25 0.62 4.99
N PHE A 21 -1.80 -0.02 6.06
CA PHE A 21 -0.82 -1.09 6.01
C PHE A 21 -1.44 -2.37 5.44
N PHE A 22 -0.59 -3.22 4.88
CA PHE A 22 -1.05 -4.52 4.38
C PHE A 22 -1.60 -5.35 5.54
N PRO A 23 -2.75 -6.02 5.35
CA PRO A 23 -3.33 -6.86 6.39
C PRO A 23 -2.42 -8.05 6.72
N SER A 24 -2.49 -8.51 7.96
CA SER A 24 -1.79 -9.73 8.41
C SER A 24 -2.35 -10.99 7.73
N ASP A 25 -3.63 -10.95 7.34
CA ASP A 25 -4.30 -12.04 6.65
C ASP A 25 -3.65 -12.26 5.26
N PRO A 26 -3.12 -13.47 4.98
CA PRO A 26 -2.35 -13.73 3.77
C PRO A 26 -3.21 -13.67 2.51
N VAL A 27 -4.51 -14.01 2.58
CA VAL A 27 -5.43 -14.00 1.44
C VAL A 27 -5.72 -12.56 1.03
N ARG A 28 -6.13 -11.72 1.99
CA ARG A 28 -6.35 -10.29 1.74
C ARG A 28 -5.07 -9.59 1.29
N ARG A 29 -3.93 -9.94 1.88
CA ARG A 29 -2.62 -9.40 1.49
C ARG A 29 -2.29 -9.74 0.03
N ALA A 30 -2.54 -10.97 -0.41
CA ALA A 30 -2.31 -11.37 -1.80
C ALA A 30 -3.16 -10.55 -2.78
N VAL A 31 -4.44 -10.29 -2.46
CA VAL A 31 -5.31 -9.42 -3.27
C VAL A 31 -4.73 -8.01 -3.38
N TRP A 32 -4.25 -7.45 -2.27
CA TRP A 32 -3.65 -6.11 -2.28
C TRP A 32 -2.36 -6.07 -3.10
N VAL A 33 -1.50 -7.10 -2.98
CA VAL A 33 -0.27 -7.21 -3.77
C VAL A 33 -0.58 -7.29 -5.27
N ALA A 34 -1.61 -8.06 -5.65
CA ALA A 34 -2.07 -8.13 -7.04
C ALA A 34 -2.58 -6.76 -7.54
N ASN A 35 -3.28 -6.00 -6.69
CA ASN A 35 -3.79 -4.67 -7.03
C ASN A 35 -2.69 -3.60 -7.15
N VAL A 36 -1.57 -3.75 -6.44
CA VAL A 36 -0.41 -2.84 -6.55
C VAL A 36 0.24 -2.95 -7.94
N ARG A 37 0.01 -4.05 -8.69
CA ARG A 37 0.50 -4.31 -10.05
C ARG A 37 2.02 -4.19 -10.26
N ARG A 38 2.78 -4.25 -9.17
CA ARG A 38 4.24 -4.11 -9.20
C ARG A 38 4.88 -5.49 -9.35
N GLN A 39 5.57 -5.71 -10.46
CA GLN A 39 6.25 -6.97 -10.72
C GLN A 39 7.43 -7.17 -9.77
N ASN A 40 7.64 -8.42 -9.31
CA ASN A 40 8.75 -8.81 -8.43
C ASN A 40 8.84 -8.03 -7.11
N TRP A 41 7.71 -7.54 -6.60
CA TRP A 41 7.66 -6.79 -5.37
C TRP A 41 6.95 -7.56 -4.26
N LEU A 42 7.54 -7.56 -3.06
CA LEU A 42 6.98 -8.17 -1.87
C LEU A 42 6.69 -7.12 -0.80
N PRO A 43 5.51 -7.14 -0.16
CA PRO A 43 5.18 -6.22 0.90
C PRO A 43 6.04 -6.51 2.13
N ASN A 44 6.63 -5.46 2.70
CA ASN A 44 7.28 -5.48 4.00
C ASN A 44 6.36 -4.89 5.08
N LYS A 45 6.76 -4.99 6.36
CA LYS A 45 6.01 -4.45 7.50
C LYS A 45 5.72 -2.94 7.44
N TYR A 46 6.46 -2.19 6.61
CA TYR A 46 6.30 -0.75 6.43
C TYR A 46 5.58 -0.39 5.14
N SER A 47 5.15 -1.39 4.37
CA SER A 47 4.43 -1.17 3.13
C SER A 47 3.02 -0.73 3.45
N ALA A 48 2.58 0.35 2.82
CA ALA A 48 1.25 0.88 2.97
C ALA A 48 0.73 1.42 1.65
N LEU A 49 -0.59 1.43 1.50
CA LEU A 49 -1.29 2.10 0.42
C LEU A 49 -2.04 3.29 0.99
N CYS A 50 -2.12 4.39 0.24
CA CYS A 50 -2.98 5.49 0.64
C CYS A 50 -4.45 5.15 0.40
N GLU A 51 -5.35 5.81 1.12
CA GLU A 51 -6.81 5.68 0.95
C GLU A 51 -7.30 5.99 -0.48
N VAL A 52 -6.49 6.71 -1.27
CA VAL A 52 -6.78 7.04 -2.67
C VAL A 52 -6.45 5.88 -3.61
N CYS A 53 -5.33 5.17 -3.37
CA CYS A 53 -4.88 4.08 -4.22
C CYS A 53 -5.49 2.72 -3.84
N ASN A 54 -6.04 2.62 -2.64
CA ASN A 54 -6.75 1.45 -2.18
C ASN A 54 -7.90 1.93 -1.31
N LEU A 55 -9.10 1.37 -1.52
CA LEU A 55 -10.30 1.65 -0.72
C LEU A 55 -10.10 1.15 0.72
N CYS A 56 -9.36 1.94 1.47
CA CYS A 56 -9.33 1.93 2.91
C CYS A 56 -10.42 2.89 3.45
#